data_AF-A0A8P0SHU3-F1
#
_entry.id   AF-A0A8P0SHU3-F1
#
_cell.length_a   1.000
_cell.length_b   1.000
_cell.length_c   1.000
_cell.angle_alpha   90.00
_cell.angle_beta   90.00
_cell.angle_gamma   90.00
#
_symmetry.space_group_name_H-M   'P 1'
#
loop_
_entity.id
_entity.type
_entity.pdbx_description
1 polymer ?
#
loop_
_entity_poly.entity_id
_entity_poly.type
_entity_poly.pdbx_seq_one_letter_code
_entity_poly.pdbx_strand_id
1 'polypeptide(L)'
;MAKVPLPEYEGAFLVHFHVGEMSFLPGNGSTEWRAGAKRSLCLFMTLDFSTRKKRPDKGLFYDFLRNSEMSGSSPFKMRLVHLDLKGAPPKVSYLSEVFPLFHALGANGLLLEYEDMFPYEGHLRLLRAKHAYSPPEIKEILHLATLNELEVIPLVQTFGHMEFVLKHEALAHLREVALFPNTLNPHEAESLALVGAMISQVMELHPGARWLHVGCDEVYYLGEGEASRRWLQQEHNTKARLCLSHMKAVACHVLARHPATRPLVWDDMLRAIPEDQLAASGVPQLVEPVLWDYGADLDVHGKALLMEKYRKCGFLRLWAASAFKGATGASQALTPIEHHLRNNVQWLRVAARGPADMLQGIVLTGWQRYDHFSVLCELLPVGIPSLAVCLQSLLHGGFAEDVKARVENFLGISNLETTDFTGEGAGSFPGSDILALVTHVSLHLRSSVDALLERDRYVTGWFGPYHRRRKLIHPVMVQHIQPPALSLLARWSTVVQELEAALRRVFYPDAVEEWLEENVRPSLQRLQALLQDLREAASASPSPQAGRDP
;
A
#
# COMPACT_ATOMS: atom_id res chain seq x y z
N MET A 1 24.50 -34.33 -18.85
CA MET A 1 23.34 -33.50 -18.46
C MET A 1 23.39 -33.27 -16.96
N ALA A 2 24.07 -32.21 -16.54
CA ALA A 2 24.16 -31.82 -15.13
C ALA A 2 22.98 -30.90 -14.80
N LYS A 3 22.22 -31.23 -13.75
CA LYS A 3 21.16 -30.40 -13.21
C LYS A 3 21.78 -29.33 -12.32
N VAL A 4 21.56 -28.07 -12.67
CA VAL A 4 21.77 -26.90 -11.80
C VAL A 4 20.42 -26.60 -11.14
N PRO A 5 20.33 -26.40 -9.81
CA PRO A 5 19.10 -26.00 -9.16
C PRO A 5 18.88 -24.48 -9.29
N LEU A 6 17.64 -24.09 -9.58
CA LEU A 6 17.17 -22.69 -9.56
C LEU A 6 16.97 -22.23 -8.10
N PRO A 7 17.22 -20.96 -7.75
CA PRO A 7 16.90 -20.42 -6.43
C PRO A 7 15.41 -20.11 -6.30
N GLU A 8 14.90 -20.35 -5.08
CA GLU A 8 13.54 -20.05 -4.62
C GLU A 8 13.30 -18.53 -4.60
N TYR A 9 12.19 -18.09 -5.21
CA TYR A 9 11.63 -16.76 -5.07
C TYR A 9 10.66 -16.76 -3.89
N GLU A 10 11.03 -16.14 -2.78
CA GLU A 10 10.08 -15.67 -1.75
C GLU A 10 10.19 -14.15 -1.70
N GLY A 11 9.07 -13.47 -1.95
CA GLY A 11 8.97 -12.01 -1.88
C GLY A 11 8.57 -11.31 -3.19
N ALA A 12 7.52 -11.79 -3.86
CA ALA A 12 6.74 -11.01 -4.83
C ALA A 12 5.35 -11.66 -4.97
N PHE A 13 4.29 -10.95 -4.63
CA PHE A 13 2.92 -11.44 -4.74
C PHE A 13 2.49 -11.43 -6.21
N LEU A 14 2.60 -12.57 -6.89
CA LEU A 14 2.04 -12.80 -8.22
C LEU A 14 0.59 -13.30 -8.10
N VAL A 15 -0.38 -12.45 -8.45
CA VAL A 15 -1.76 -12.87 -8.69
C VAL A 15 -1.89 -13.28 -10.16
N HIS A 16 -1.82 -14.59 -10.45
CA HIS A 16 -2.10 -15.11 -11.78
C HIS A 16 -3.61 -15.35 -11.95
N PHE A 17 -4.26 -14.59 -12.83
CA PHE A 17 -5.57 -14.94 -13.39
C PHE A 17 -5.39 -15.81 -14.63
N HIS A 18 -5.97 -17.01 -14.63
CA HIS A 18 -6.07 -17.87 -15.81
C HIS A 18 -7.53 -17.88 -16.28
N VAL A 19 -7.80 -17.29 -17.44
CA VAL A 19 -9.09 -17.37 -18.12
C VAL A 19 -9.04 -18.58 -19.05
N GLY A 20 -9.76 -19.64 -18.70
CA GLY A 20 -9.99 -20.79 -19.57
C GLY A 20 -11.38 -20.71 -20.20
N GLU A 21 -11.45 -20.54 -21.52
CA GLU A 21 -12.65 -20.82 -22.29
C GLU A 21 -12.81 -22.34 -22.45
N MET A 22 -14.00 -22.86 -22.14
CA MET A 22 -14.40 -24.24 -22.43
C MET A 22 -15.73 -24.23 -23.18
N SER A 23 -15.72 -24.68 -24.43
CA SER A 23 -16.88 -25.02 -25.23
C SER A 23 -16.98 -26.54 -25.40
N PHE A 24 -18.15 -27.13 -25.13
CA PHE A 24 -18.40 -28.59 -25.13
C PHE A 24 -19.11 -29.11 -26.41
N LEU A 25 -18.57 -30.24 -26.92
CA LEU A 25 -19.21 -31.45 -27.53
C LEU A 25 -19.77 -31.47 -28.98
N PRO A 26 -20.04 -32.66 -29.59
CA PRO A 26 -19.79 -34.07 -29.17
C PRO A 26 -19.19 -35.02 -30.25
N GLY A 27 -18.77 -36.24 -29.86
CA GLY A 27 -18.49 -37.33 -30.81
C GLY A 27 -18.17 -38.71 -30.20
N ASN A 28 -19.02 -39.70 -30.53
CA ASN A 28 -19.09 -41.13 -30.18
C ASN A 28 -17.80 -41.98 -30.20
N GLY A 29 -17.78 -43.07 -29.40
CA GLY A 29 -17.13 -44.34 -29.80
C GLY A 29 -16.46 -45.17 -28.69
N SER A 30 -16.98 -46.38 -28.47
CA SER A 30 -16.43 -47.58 -27.79
C SER A 30 -14.95 -47.90 -28.15
N THR A 31 -14.09 -48.61 -27.41
CA THR A 31 -14.21 -49.80 -26.53
C THR A 31 -12.84 -50.09 -25.87
N GLU A 32 -12.88 -50.77 -24.72
CA GLU A 32 -11.83 -51.60 -24.04
C GLU A 32 -10.44 -51.02 -23.71
N TRP A 33 -10.05 -51.06 -22.43
CA TRP A 33 -8.83 -51.76 -21.94
C TRP A 33 -8.93 -52.03 -20.42
N ARG A 34 -8.32 -53.16 -20.03
CA ARG A 34 -8.41 -53.87 -18.75
C ARG A 34 -7.81 -53.14 -17.53
N ALA A 35 -8.33 -53.53 -16.38
CA ALA A 35 -8.02 -53.06 -15.04
C ALA A 35 -6.54 -53.23 -14.62
N GLY A 36 -5.95 -52.14 -14.14
CA GLY A 36 -4.80 -52.11 -13.24
C GLY A 36 -5.15 -51.20 -12.07
N ALA A 37 -5.23 -51.77 -10.87
CA ALA A 37 -5.71 -51.12 -9.67
C ALA A 37 -4.77 -49.99 -9.17
N LYS A 38 -5.29 -48.76 -9.11
CA LYS A 38 -4.98 -47.75 -8.09
C LYS A 38 -6.25 -46.91 -7.88
N ARG A 39 -7.05 -47.29 -6.88
CA ARG A 39 -8.19 -46.49 -6.42
C ARG A 39 -7.64 -45.27 -5.67
N SER A 40 -7.68 -44.10 -6.30
CA SER A 40 -7.79 -42.83 -5.61
C SER A 40 -9.18 -42.75 -5.00
N LEU A 41 -9.30 -42.99 -3.70
CA LEU A 41 -10.45 -42.56 -2.93
C LEU A 41 -10.13 -41.14 -2.46
N CYS A 42 -10.80 -40.16 -3.05
CA CYS A 42 -10.82 -38.78 -2.58
C CYS A 42 -11.52 -38.77 -1.22
N LEU A 43 -10.73 -38.81 -0.15
CA LEU A 43 -11.19 -38.57 1.21
C LEU A 43 -10.76 -37.15 1.56
N PHE A 44 -11.73 -36.27 1.76
CA PHE A 44 -11.55 -35.00 2.46
C PHE A 44 -10.92 -35.31 3.84
N MET A 45 -9.62 -35.10 3.95
CA MET A 45 -8.92 -34.96 5.22
C MET A 45 -8.36 -33.54 5.27
N THR A 46 -9.04 -32.72 6.07
CA THR A 46 -8.45 -31.67 6.88
C THR A 46 -7.15 -32.18 7.49
N LEU A 47 -6.01 -31.81 6.91
CA LEU A 47 -4.69 -32.00 7.52
C LEU A 47 -4.34 -30.71 8.27
N ASP A 48 -4.64 -30.80 9.55
CA ASP A 48 -4.10 -29.99 10.63
C ASP A 48 -2.56 -30.01 10.58
N PHE A 49 -1.95 -28.93 10.09
CA PHE A 49 -0.51 -28.72 10.18
C PHE A 49 -0.16 -28.23 11.59
N SER A 50 -0.25 -29.13 12.57
CA SER A 50 0.46 -29.00 13.85
C SER A 50 1.96 -29.21 13.61
N THR A 51 2.62 -28.19 13.04
CA THR A 51 4.06 -27.99 13.26
C THR A 51 4.20 -27.09 14.47
N ARG A 52 4.81 -27.62 15.54
CA ARG A 52 5.23 -26.84 16.71
C ARG A 52 6.29 -25.81 16.27
N LYS A 53 5.86 -24.68 15.69
CA LYS A 53 6.64 -23.45 15.69
C LYS A 53 6.71 -22.99 17.14
N LYS A 54 7.90 -23.03 17.73
CA LYS A 54 8.17 -22.32 18.98
C LYS A 54 7.65 -20.90 18.82
N ARG A 55 6.74 -20.48 19.70
CA ARG A 55 6.33 -19.08 19.80
C ARG A 55 7.61 -18.24 19.91
N PRO A 56 7.75 -17.14 19.15
CA PRO A 56 8.85 -16.23 19.39
C PRO A 56 8.71 -15.72 20.82
N ASP A 57 9.80 -15.83 21.56
CA ASP A 57 9.87 -15.52 22.98
C ASP A 57 9.72 -14.00 23.13
N LYS A 58 8.52 -13.55 23.53
CA LYS A 58 8.19 -12.12 23.68
C LYS A 58 9.17 -11.41 24.64
N GLY A 59 9.79 -12.13 25.58
CA GLY A 59 10.76 -11.58 26.53
C GLY A 59 12.08 -11.12 25.89
N LEU A 60 12.56 -11.84 24.87
CA LEU A 60 13.83 -11.51 24.19
C LEU A 60 13.76 -10.22 23.35
N PHE A 61 12.57 -9.82 22.91
CA PHE A 61 12.37 -8.57 22.16
C PHE A 61 12.44 -7.34 23.08
N TYR A 62 11.76 -7.40 24.24
CA TYR A 62 11.78 -6.31 25.23
C TYR A 62 13.13 -6.18 25.94
N ASP A 63 13.83 -7.28 26.23
CA ASP A 63 15.18 -7.23 26.80
C ASP A 63 16.23 -6.75 25.77
N PHE A 64 15.99 -6.91 24.46
CA PHE A 64 16.87 -6.39 23.41
C PHE A 64 16.68 -4.88 23.18
N LEU A 65 15.45 -4.36 23.29
CA LEU A 65 15.17 -2.91 23.24
C LEU A 65 15.87 -2.16 24.38
N ARG A 66 16.18 -2.85 25.48
CA ARG A 66 16.83 -2.26 26.67
C ARG A 66 18.35 -2.10 26.55
N ASN A 67 19.01 -2.78 25.60
CA ASN A 67 20.48 -2.85 25.51
C ASN A 67 21.09 -2.09 24.31
N SER A 68 20.31 -1.29 23.58
CA SER A 68 20.84 -0.36 22.59
C SER A 68 20.96 1.06 23.17
N GLU A 69 21.84 1.26 24.15
CA GLU A 69 22.34 2.60 24.45
C GLU A 69 23.26 3.05 23.30
N MET A 70 22.68 3.42 22.18
CA MET A 70 23.34 4.28 21.20
C MET A 70 23.03 5.73 21.58
N SER A 71 23.80 6.25 22.54
CA SER A 71 23.94 7.68 22.77
C SER A 71 24.61 8.31 21.54
N GLY A 72 23.84 8.60 20.50
CA GLY A 72 24.31 9.20 19.26
C GLY A 72 23.16 9.75 18.43
N SER A 73 23.39 10.87 17.75
CA SER A 73 22.47 11.44 16.75
C SER A 73 22.04 10.41 15.71
N SER A 74 20.80 10.48 15.22
CA SER A 74 20.25 9.61 14.17
C SER A 74 21.24 9.36 13.01
N PRO A 75 21.41 8.12 12.52
CA PRO A 75 22.31 7.83 11.41
C PRO A 75 21.83 8.40 10.07
N PHE A 76 20.58 8.84 10.00
CA PHE A 76 19.96 9.40 8.79
C PHE A 76 19.91 10.92 8.88
N LYS A 77 20.61 11.61 7.95
CA LYS A 77 20.57 13.08 7.86
C LYS A 77 19.19 13.56 7.44
N MET A 78 18.62 12.92 6.41
CA MET A 78 17.24 13.16 5.96
C MET A 78 16.29 12.07 6.47
N ARG A 79 15.12 12.48 6.97
CA ARG A 79 14.00 11.63 7.39
C ARG A 79 12.76 12.16 6.70
N LEU A 80 12.42 11.52 5.58
CA LEU A 80 11.38 11.97 4.68
C LEU A 80 10.07 11.24 5.00
N VAL A 81 8.96 11.98 5.09
CA VAL A 81 7.63 11.37 5.09
C VAL A 81 7.14 11.28 3.65
N HIS A 82 6.82 10.07 3.20
CA HIS A 82 6.20 9.87 1.89
C HIS A 82 4.70 10.15 1.96
N LEU A 83 4.21 10.98 1.05
CA LEU A 83 2.79 11.15 0.79
C LEU A 83 2.50 10.59 -0.60
N ASP A 84 1.90 9.41 -0.61
CA ASP A 84 1.28 8.83 -1.80
C ASP A 84 -0.07 9.51 -2.02
N LEU A 85 -0.17 10.32 -3.08
CA LEU A 85 -1.33 11.18 -3.32
C LEU A 85 -2.39 10.50 -4.21
N LYS A 86 -2.17 9.26 -4.68
CA LYS A 86 -3.15 8.57 -5.51
C LYS A 86 -4.35 8.08 -4.70
N GLY A 87 -5.55 8.23 -5.25
CA GLY A 87 -6.79 7.78 -4.64
C GLY A 87 -7.31 8.65 -3.50
N ALA A 88 -6.59 8.73 -2.37
CA ALA A 88 -7.00 9.52 -1.19
C ALA A 88 -6.00 10.64 -0.83
N PRO A 89 -5.78 11.63 -1.72
CA PRO A 89 -4.96 12.79 -1.44
C PRO A 89 -5.61 13.66 -0.34
N PRO A 90 -4.86 14.05 0.70
CA PRO A 90 -5.36 14.99 1.70
C PRO A 90 -5.54 16.40 1.13
N LYS A 91 -6.57 17.12 1.54
CA LYS A 91 -6.74 18.54 1.20
C LYS A 91 -5.60 19.38 1.79
N VAL A 92 -5.30 20.49 1.11
CA VAL A 92 -4.28 21.46 1.57
C VAL A 92 -4.56 21.95 3.00
N SER A 93 -5.84 22.11 3.36
CA SER A 93 -6.23 22.47 4.74
C SER A 93 -5.73 21.47 5.77
N TYR A 94 -5.84 20.18 5.51
CA TYR A 94 -5.32 19.14 6.42
C TYR A 94 -3.79 19.10 6.41
N LEU A 95 -3.16 19.31 5.26
CA LEU A 95 -1.69 19.38 5.17
C LEU A 95 -1.13 20.53 6.03
N SER A 96 -1.84 21.66 6.10
CA SER A 96 -1.47 22.79 6.97
C SER A 96 -1.49 22.47 8.47
N GLU A 97 -2.35 21.53 8.88
CA GLU A 97 -2.44 21.06 10.26
C GLU A 97 -1.38 19.99 10.58
N VAL A 98 -1.06 19.11 9.63
CA VAL A 98 -0.23 17.92 9.87
C VAL A 98 1.28 18.15 9.66
N PHE A 99 1.68 19.08 8.79
CA PHE A 99 3.11 19.38 8.56
C PHE A 99 3.85 19.86 9.82
N PRO A 100 3.26 20.73 10.67
CA PRO A 100 3.86 21.06 11.96
C PRO A 100 4.11 19.83 12.84
N LEU A 101 3.18 18.87 12.83
CA LEU A 101 3.34 17.62 13.57
C LEU A 101 4.48 16.76 12.99
N PHE A 102 4.59 16.65 11.65
CA PHE A 102 5.70 15.92 11.02
C PHE A 102 7.06 16.49 11.43
N HIS A 103 7.21 17.82 11.38
CA HIS A 103 8.42 18.49 11.81
C HIS A 103 8.71 18.24 13.29
N ALA A 104 7.71 18.42 14.17
CA ALA A 104 7.85 18.19 15.61
C ALA A 104 8.25 16.75 15.96
N LEU A 105 7.78 15.77 15.17
CA LEU A 105 8.16 14.36 15.27
C LEU A 105 9.57 14.05 14.73
N GLY A 106 10.24 15.04 14.12
CA GLY A 106 11.63 14.94 13.66
C GLY A 106 11.80 14.69 12.17
N ALA A 107 10.74 14.74 11.35
CA ALA A 107 10.87 14.76 9.90
C ALA A 107 11.50 16.09 9.45
N ASN A 108 12.30 16.04 8.39
CA ASN A 108 12.90 17.22 7.77
C ASN A 108 12.75 17.24 6.24
N GLY A 109 11.84 16.42 5.72
CA GLY A 109 11.43 16.51 4.33
C GLY A 109 10.25 15.62 3.99
N LEU A 110 9.80 15.77 2.75
CA LEU A 110 8.65 15.10 2.18
C LEU A 110 9.04 14.48 0.85
N LEU A 111 8.59 13.25 0.60
CA LEU A 111 8.55 12.68 -0.74
C LEU A 111 7.09 12.78 -1.22
N LEU A 112 6.83 13.50 -2.30
CA LEU A 112 5.48 13.70 -2.83
C LEU A 112 5.31 12.93 -4.13
N GLU A 113 4.57 11.83 -4.09
CA GLU A 113 4.19 11.06 -5.27
C GLU A 113 2.82 11.54 -5.76
N TYR A 114 2.80 12.21 -6.90
CA TYR A 114 1.60 12.90 -7.39
C TYR A 114 0.70 12.03 -8.27
N GLU A 115 1.26 11.21 -9.16
CA GLU A 115 0.52 10.53 -10.23
C GLU A 115 -0.54 11.43 -10.90
N ASP A 116 -1.81 11.03 -10.92
CA ASP A 116 -2.92 11.78 -11.53
C ASP A 116 -3.44 12.95 -10.69
N MET A 117 -2.90 13.16 -9.48
CA MET A 117 -3.22 14.33 -8.64
C MET A 117 -2.41 15.58 -9.00
N PHE A 118 -1.43 15.47 -9.88
CA PHE A 118 -0.72 16.64 -10.41
C PHE A 118 -1.59 17.43 -11.42
N PRO A 119 -1.59 18.78 -11.41
CA PRO A 119 -2.29 19.61 -12.40
C PRO A 119 -1.63 19.57 -13.79
N TYR A 120 -1.60 18.42 -14.46
CA TYR A 120 -1.10 18.36 -15.83
C TYR A 120 -1.92 19.23 -16.79
N GLU A 121 -1.24 19.98 -17.67
CA GLU A 121 -1.88 20.87 -18.64
C GLU A 121 -1.52 20.49 -20.09
N GLY A 122 -2.26 21.07 -21.04
CA GLY A 122 -2.06 20.82 -22.47
C GLY A 122 -2.41 19.38 -22.85
N HIS A 123 -1.54 18.71 -23.60
CA HIS A 123 -1.76 17.33 -24.05
C HIS A 123 -1.75 16.31 -22.90
N LEU A 124 -1.17 16.64 -21.75
CA LEU A 124 -1.15 15.80 -20.55
C LEU A 124 -2.39 15.99 -19.66
N ARG A 125 -3.29 16.93 -20.00
CA ARG A 125 -4.49 17.20 -19.21
C ARG A 125 -5.38 15.97 -19.00
N LEU A 126 -5.36 15.03 -19.95
CA LEU A 126 -6.11 13.78 -19.86
C LEU A 126 -5.71 12.90 -18.66
N LEU A 127 -4.47 13.07 -18.16
CA LEU A 127 -3.92 12.31 -17.03
C LEU A 127 -4.50 12.74 -15.68
N ARG A 128 -5.21 13.87 -15.59
CA ARG A 128 -5.66 14.43 -14.33
C ARG A 128 -6.84 13.67 -13.75
N ALA A 129 -6.76 13.36 -12.47
CA ALA A 129 -7.91 13.04 -11.65
C ALA A 129 -8.89 14.21 -11.61
N LYS A 130 -10.17 13.91 -11.37
CA LYS A 130 -11.24 14.91 -11.26
C LYS A 130 -10.94 15.97 -10.19
N HIS A 131 -10.33 15.56 -9.09
CA HIS A 131 -9.98 16.40 -7.95
C HIS A 131 -8.47 16.67 -7.85
N ALA A 132 -7.72 16.59 -8.96
CA ALA A 132 -6.30 16.96 -9.01
C ALA A 132 -6.06 18.36 -8.42
N TYR A 133 -4.97 18.53 -7.67
CA TYR A 133 -4.59 19.83 -7.12
C TYR A 133 -4.43 20.84 -8.25
N SER A 134 -4.68 22.09 -7.94
CA SER A 134 -4.40 23.22 -8.82
C SER A 134 -2.97 23.73 -8.63
N PRO A 135 -2.39 24.47 -9.60
CA PRO A 135 -1.06 25.06 -9.43
C PRO A 135 -0.92 25.98 -8.20
N PRO A 136 -1.93 26.80 -7.81
CA PRO A 136 -1.90 27.52 -6.54
C PRO A 136 -1.87 26.61 -5.31
N GLU A 137 -2.57 25.48 -5.31
CA GLU A 137 -2.54 24.52 -4.21
C GLU A 137 -1.17 23.84 -4.09
N ILE A 138 -0.52 23.47 -5.20
CA ILE A 138 0.87 22.97 -5.17
C ILE A 138 1.81 24.01 -4.55
N LYS A 139 1.70 25.29 -4.96
CA LYS A 139 2.49 26.37 -4.37
C LYS A 139 2.25 26.53 -2.87
N GLU A 140 1.00 26.40 -2.43
CA GLU A 140 0.66 26.45 -1.02
C GLU A 140 1.23 25.26 -0.25
N ILE A 141 1.18 24.04 -0.79
CA ILE A 141 1.80 22.85 -0.19
C ILE A 141 3.31 23.08 0.00
N LEU A 142 4.00 23.60 -1.02
CA LEU A 142 5.43 23.91 -0.94
C LEU A 142 5.74 25.03 0.07
N HIS A 143 4.86 26.04 0.15
CA HIS A 143 4.96 27.10 1.13
C HIS A 143 4.83 26.55 2.56
N LEU A 144 3.81 25.75 2.83
CA LEU A 144 3.58 25.08 4.10
C LEU A 144 4.75 24.16 4.48
N ALA A 145 5.30 23.40 3.52
CA ALA A 145 6.47 22.56 3.77
C ALA A 145 7.69 23.42 4.17
N THR A 146 7.93 24.52 3.47
CA THR A 146 9.02 25.47 3.78
C THR A 146 8.87 26.09 5.17
N LEU A 147 7.65 26.51 5.55
CA LEU A 147 7.35 27.06 6.88
C LEU A 147 7.64 26.08 8.02
N ASN A 148 7.61 24.78 7.74
CA ASN A 148 7.87 23.70 8.69
C ASN A 148 9.23 23.03 8.48
N GLU A 149 10.15 23.68 7.75
CA GLU A 149 11.51 23.16 7.48
C GLU A 149 11.52 21.74 6.88
N LEU A 150 10.53 21.44 6.03
CA LEU A 150 10.42 20.17 5.31
C LEU A 150 10.88 20.35 3.86
N GLU A 151 12.05 19.80 3.52
CA GLU A 151 12.55 19.77 2.14
C GLU A 151 11.70 18.82 1.27
N VAL A 152 11.17 19.32 0.15
CA VAL A 152 10.27 18.56 -0.73
C VAL A 152 11.05 17.91 -1.87
N ILE A 153 10.83 16.62 -2.06
CA ILE A 153 11.27 15.83 -3.21
C ILE A 153 10.03 15.39 -4.00
N PRO A 154 9.79 15.90 -5.22
CA PRO A 154 8.74 15.35 -6.07
C PRO A 154 9.12 13.95 -6.55
N LEU A 155 8.12 13.07 -6.67
CA LEU A 155 8.24 11.76 -7.31
C LEU A 155 7.34 11.70 -8.55
N VAL A 156 7.93 11.26 -9.66
CA VAL A 156 7.24 11.03 -10.92
C VAL A 156 7.52 9.59 -11.36
N GLN A 157 6.47 8.83 -11.63
CA GLN A 157 6.61 7.50 -12.20
C GLN A 157 7.01 7.61 -13.69
N THR A 158 8.03 6.84 -14.08
CA THR A 158 8.64 6.96 -15.43
C THR A 158 8.84 5.64 -16.15
N PHE A 159 8.46 4.50 -15.56
CA PHE A 159 8.67 3.20 -16.19
C PHE A 159 7.62 2.15 -15.78
N GLY A 160 7.66 1.70 -14.53
CA GLY A 160 6.57 0.98 -13.87
C GLY A 160 5.58 1.95 -13.23
N HIS A 161 4.51 1.41 -12.62
CA HIS A 161 3.42 2.17 -12.01
C HIS A 161 2.82 3.26 -12.93
N MET A 162 2.76 2.95 -14.24
CA MET A 162 2.28 3.87 -15.27
C MET A 162 0.77 3.71 -15.55
N GLU A 163 0.02 3.00 -14.70
CA GLU A 163 -1.41 2.71 -14.89
C GLU A 163 -2.24 3.98 -15.01
N PHE A 164 -1.93 5.03 -14.25
CA PHE A 164 -2.62 6.32 -14.35
C PHE A 164 -2.47 6.98 -15.72
N VAL A 165 -1.38 6.66 -16.44
CA VAL A 165 -1.10 7.15 -17.80
C VAL A 165 -1.65 6.20 -18.86
N LEU A 166 -1.28 4.93 -18.76
CA LEU A 166 -1.50 3.96 -19.82
C LEU A 166 -2.89 3.34 -19.75
N LYS A 167 -3.71 3.61 -18.73
CA LYS A 167 -5.15 3.26 -18.75
C LYS A 167 -5.91 3.99 -19.87
N HIS A 168 -5.41 5.14 -20.30
CA HIS A 168 -6.05 5.94 -21.34
C HIS A 168 -5.84 5.33 -22.72
N GLU A 169 -6.92 5.15 -23.48
CA GLU A 169 -6.88 4.57 -24.83
C GLU A 169 -5.92 5.32 -25.75
N ALA A 170 -5.87 6.66 -25.65
CA ALA A 170 -4.98 7.52 -26.44
C ALA A 170 -3.47 7.27 -26.21
N LEU A 171 -3.09 6.60 -25.11
CA LEU A 171 -1.71 6.29 -24.75
C LEU A 171 -1.46 4.77 -24.67
N ALA A 172 -2.46 3.95 -25.00
CA ALA A 172 -2.38 2.50 -24.85
C ALA A 172 -1.32 1.85 -25.77
N HIS A 173 -0.99 2.49 -26.90
CA HIS A 173 0.06 2.03 -27.81
C HIS A 173 1.47 2.15 -27.21
N LEU A 174 1.64 2.92 -26.13
CA LEU A 174 2.91 3.05 -25.41
C LEU A 174 3.12 1.99 -24.33
N ARG A 175 2.19 1.04 -24.17
CA ARG A 175 2.34 -0.08 -23.22
C ARG A 175 3.40 -1.07 -23.70
N GLU A 176 4.23 -1.54 -22.78
CA GLU A 176 5.18 -2.64 -23.04
C GLU A 176 4.43 -3.91 -23.45
N VAL A 177 3.43 -4.30 -22.67
CA VAL A 177 2.51 -5.39 -23.01
C VAL A 177 1.13 -4.79 -23.25
N ALA A 178 0.57 -4.98 -24.43
CA ALA A 178 -0.68 -4.33 -24.85
C ALA A 178 -1.85 -4.46 -23.85
N LEU A 179 -1.95 -5.61 -23.18
CA LEU A 179 -2.99 -5.90 -22.18
C LEU A 179 -2.77 -5.21 -20.84
N PHE A 180 -1.53 -4.83 -20.50
CA PHE A 180 -1.18 -4.37 -19.15
C PHE A 180 -0.79 -2.89 -19.16
N PRO A 181 -1.55 -2.03 -18.46
CA PRO A 181 -1.27 -0.59 -18.41
C PRO A 181 -0.18 -0.21 -17.40
N ASN A 182 0.56 -1.15 -16.83
CA ASN A 182 1.49 -0.86 -15.73
C ASN A 182 2.89 -0.44 -16.19
N THR A 183 3.32 -0.86 -17.38
CA THR A 183 4.70 -0.68 -17.86
C THR A 183 4.76 0.06 -19.19
N LEU A 184 5.58 1.11 -19.24
CA LEU A 184 5.88 1.87 -20.45
C LEU A 184 6.82 1.10 -21.38
N ASN A 185 6.54 1.08 -22.67
CA ASN A 185 7.39 0.50 -23.70
C ASN A 185 8.62 1.42 -23.93
N PRO A 186 9.84 0.97 -23.62
CA PRO A 186 11.05 1.80 -23.73
C PRO A 186 11.56 1.94 -25.18
N HIS A 187 10.98 1.24 -26.16
CA HIS A 187 11.40 1.31 -27.56
C HIS A 187 10.71 2.43 -28.35
N GLU A 188 9.57 2.92 -27.89
CA GLU A 188 8.85 4.00 -28.56
C GLU A 188 9.47 5.35 -28.15
N ALA A 189 9.88 6.15 -29.14
CA ALA A 189 10.46 7.47 -28.86
C ALA A 189 9.46 8.40 -28.14
N GLU A 190 8.17 8.21 -28.41
CA GLU A 190 7.08 8.92 -27.74
C GLU A 190 7.03 8.62 -26.23
N SER A 191 7.42 7.43 -25.78
CA SER A 191 7.48 7.08 -24.36
C SER A 191 8.42 7.99 -23.57
N LEU A 192 9.65 8.20 -24.06
CA LEU A 192 10.61 9.10 -23.41
C LEU A 192 10.17 10.57 -23.53
N ALA A 193 9.53 10.95 -24.64
CA ALA A 193 8.99 12.30 -24.82
C ALA A 193 7.86 12.59 -23.82
N LEU A 194 6.96 11.62 -23.60
CA LEU A 194 5.87 11.68 -22.62
C LEU A 194 6.41 11.82 -21.20
N VAL A 195 7.35 10.95 -20.80
CA VAL A 195 8.04 11.04 -19.50
C VAL A 195 8.73 12.39 -19.32
N GLY A 196 9.45 12.87 -20.34
CA GLY A 196 10.10 14.17 -20.30
C GLY A 196 9.11 15.33 -20.13
N ALA A 197 7.94 15.26 -20.76
CA ALA A 197 6.88 16.25 -20.61
C ALA A 197 6.27 16.23 -19.20
N MET A 198 6.03 15.05 -18.62
CA MET A 198 5.55 14.94 -17.23
C MET A 198 6.56 15.53 -16.24
N ILE A 199 7.83 15.14 -16.35
CA ILE A 199 8.91 15.66 -15.50
C ILE A 199 9.02 17.18 -15.64
N SER A 200 8.96 17.71 -16.86
CA SER A 200 9.08 19.15 -17.10
C SER A 200 7.97 19.92 -16.37
N GLN A 201 6.71 19.51 -16.48
CA GLN A 201 5.61 20.18 -15.79
C GLN A 201 5.73 20.07 -14.27
N VAL A 202 6.14 18.91 -13.74
CA VAL A 202 6.35 18.74 -12.28
C VAL A 202 7.46 19.65 -11.76
N MET A 203 8.59 19.71 -12.46
CA MET A 203 9.74 20.53 -12.08
C MET A 203 9.46 22.04 -12.24
N GLU A 204 8.60 22.45 -13.17
CA GLU A 204 8.13 23.85 -13.28
C GLU A 204 7.40 24.33 -12.02
N LEU A 205 6.69 23.43 -11.33
CA LEU A 205 6.03 23.74 -10.05
C LEU A 205 6.91 23.47 -8.82
N HIS A 206 8.11 22.89 -8.99
CA HIS A 206 9.08 22.61 -7.92
C HIS A 206 10.42 23.35 -8.15
N PRO A 207 10.40 24.70 -8.23
CA PRO A 207 11.62 25.46 -8.49
C PRO A 207 12.65 25.26 -7.37
N GLY A 208 13.88 24.92 -7.75
CA GLY A 208 14.98 24.72 -6.80
C GLY A 208 15.04 23.34 -6.14
N ALA A 209 14.21 22.38 -6.55
CA ALA A 209 14.28 21.01 -6.03
C ALA A 209 15.67 20.40 -6.26
N ARG A 210 16.31 20.00 -5.16
CA ARG A 210 17.65 19.39 -5.14
C ARG A 210 17.63 17.93 -5.57
N TRP A 211 16.50 17.26 -5.37
CA TRP A 211 16.27 15.88 -5.77
C TRP A 211 14.95 15.76 -6.53
N LEU A 212 14.88 14.76 -7.41
CA LEU A 212 13.68 14.31 -8.09
C LEU A 212 13.68 12.79 -8.04
N HIS A 213 12.64 12.17 -7.51
CA HIS A 213 12.50 10.73 -7.56
C HIS A 213 11.82 10.31 -8.88
N VAL A 214 12.46 9.46 -9.67
CA VAL A 214 11.97 9.07 -11.02
C VAL A 214 11.26 7.70 -11.03
N GLY A 215 11.00 7.13 -9.86
CA GLY A 215 10.32 5.84 -9.72
C GLY A 215 11.18 4.70 -10.25
N CYS A 216 10.74 4.10 -11.37
CA CYS A 216 11.35 2.96 -12.08
C CYS A 216 11.35 1.64 -11.31
N ASP A 217 10.40 1.45 -10.40
CA ASP A 217 10.15 0.23 -9.65
C ASP A 217 9.22 -0.75 -10.39
N GLU A 218 9.28 -2.01 -9.97
CA GLU A 218 8.26 -3.05 -10.21
C GLU A 218 7.87 -3.26 -11.69
N VAL A 219 8.87 -3.19 -12.58
CA VAL A 219 8.69 -3.33 -14.02
C VAL A 219 8.59 -4.81 -14.44
N TYR A 220 7.63 -5.54 -13.87
CA TYR A 220 7.55 -7.00 -13.89
C TYR A 220 7.51 -7.62 -15.31
N TYR A 221 6.81 -6.97 -16.24
CA TYR A 221 6.60 -7.49 -17.60
C TYR A 221 7.63 -6.97 -18.61
N LEU A 222 8.72 -6.34 -18.14
CA LEU A 222 9.75 -5.82 -19.03
C LEU A 222 10.35 -6.92 -19.92
N GLY A 223 10.39 -6.67 -21.22
CA GLY A 223 10.93 -7.62 -22.20
C GLY A 223 9.89 -8.59 -22.77
N GLU A 224 8.64 -8.50 -22.33
CA GLU A 224 7.55 -9.35 -22.83
C GLU A 224 6.75 -8.70 -23.95
N GLY A 225 6.95 -7.40 -24.19
CA GLY A 225 6.38 -6.70 -25.34
C GLY A 225 6.88 -7.24 -26.67
N GLU A 226 6.10 -7.06 -27.73
CA GLU A 226 6.53 -7.54 -29.06
C GLU A 226 7.83 -6.87 -29.52
N ALA A 227 7.95 -5.54 -29.36
CA ALA A 227 9.15 -4.78 -29.68
C ALA A 227 10.35 -5.28 -28.86
N SER A 228 10.19 -5.43 -27.54
CA SER A 228 11.27 -5.89 -26.67
C SER A 228 11.65 -7.34 -26.92
N ARG A 229 10.71 -8.24 -27.19
CA ARG A 229 11.02 -9.63 -27.58
C ARG A 229 11.86 -9.68 -28.85
N ARG A 230 11.53 -8.87 -29.86
CA ARG A 230 12.34 -8.77 -31.09
C ARG A 230 13.73 -8.18 -30.81
N TRP A 231 13.82 -7.17 -29.95
CA TRP A 231 15.09 -6.55 -29.56
C TRP A 231 16.00 -7.52 -28.76
N LEU A 232 15.41 -8.30 -27.85
CA LEU A 232 16.11 -9.29 -27.02
C LEU A 232 16.63 -10.51 -27.81
N GLN A 233 16.13 -10.76 -29.02
CA GLN A 233 16.66 -11.80 -29.90
C GLN A 233 18.01 -11.44 -30.54
N GLN A 234 18.41 -10.17 -30.50
CA GLN A 234 19.69 -9.72 -31.06
C GLN A 234 20.83 -10.03 -30.08
N GLU A 235 22.01 -10.35 -30.63
CA GLU A 235 23.19 -10.65 -29.82
C GLU A 235 23.55 -9.47 -28.89
N HIS A 236 23.92 -9.79 -27.64
CA HIS A 236 24.29 -8.82 -26.58
C HIS A 236 23.17 -7.98 -25.96
N ASN A 237 21.91 -8.22 -26.31
CA ASN A 237 20.77 -7.56 -25.67
C ASN A 237 20.24 -8.39 -24.50
N THR A 238 20.00 -7.72 -23.37
CA THR A 238 19.49 -8.34 -22.14
C THR A 238 18.43 -7.45 -21.51
N LYS A 239 17.54 -8.03 -20.70
CA LYS A 239 16.56 -7.26 -19.92
C LYS A 239 17.24 -6.22 -19.01
N ALA A 240 18.39 -6.60 -18.43
CA ALA A 240 19.21 -5.68 -17.62
C ALA A 240 19.67 -4.46 -18.44
N ARG A 241 20.20 -4.68 -19.65
CA ARG A 241 20.61 -3.59 -20.55
C ARG A 241 19.42 -2.71 -20.95
N LEU A 242 18.25 -3.30 -21.21
CA LEU A 242 17.04 -2.55 -21.52
C LEU A 242 16.63 -1.62 -20.36
N CYS A 243 16.55 -2.18 -19.16
CA CYS A 243 16.23 -1.44 -17.93
C CYS A 243 17.21 -0.27 -17.69
N LEU A 244 18.51 -0.56 -17.71
CA LEU A 244 19.56 0.44 -17.50
C LEU A 244 19.57 1.53 -18.58
N SER A 245 19.26 1.18 -19.83
CA SER A 245 19.21 2.14 -20.93
C SER A 245 18.06 3.13 -20.74
N HIS A 246 16.89 2.66 -20.32
CA HIS A 246 15.74 3.51 -20.02
C HIS A 246 16.03 4.43 -18.83
N MET A 247 16.47 3.87 -17.69
CA MET A 247 16.84 4.66 -16.50
C MET A 247 17.89 5.72 -16.83
N LYS A 248 18.91 5.37 -17.62
CA LYS A 248 19.93 6.32 -18.09
C LYS A 248 19.33 7.43 -18.95
N ALA A 249 18.44 7.09 -19.88
CA ALA A 249 17.80 8.07 -20.76
C ALA A 249 16.96 9.09 -19.97
N VAL A 250 16.18 8.62 -19.00
CA VAL A 250 15.39 9.47 -18.10
C VAL A 250 16.31 10.35 -17.24
N ALA A 251 17.33 9.78 -16.60
CA ALA A 251 18.27 10.53 -15.77
C ALA A 251 19.04 11.60 -16.57
N CYS A 252 19.50 11.26 -17.78
CA CYS A 252 20.13 12.22 -18.69
C CYS A 252 19.17 13.35 -19.08
N HIS A 253 17.89 13.03 -19.34
CA HIS A 253 16.88 14.04 -19.66
C HIS A 253 16.68 15.03 -18.51
N VAL A 254 16.59 14.53 -17.27
CA VAL A 254 16.50 15.36 -16.05
C VAL A 254 17.72 16.28 -15.95
N LEU A 255 18.93 15.72 -15.98
CA LEU A 255 20.17 16.47 -15.79
C LEU A 255 20.46 17.49 -16.90
N ALA A 256 20.00 17.22 -18.13
CA ALA A 256 20.14 18.17 -19.24
C ALA A 256 19.30 19.46 -19.04
N ARG A 257 18.15 19.36 -18.36
CA ARG A 257 17.24 20.49 -18.09
C ARG A 257 17.44 21.09 -16.70
N HIS A 258 17.80 20.25 -15.74
CA HIS A 258 17.93 20.58 -14.32
C HIS A 258 19.28 20.04 -13.79
N PRO A 259 20.42 20.64 -14.18
CA PRO A 259 21.75 20.12 -13.88
C PRO A 259 22.10 20.09 -12.37
N ALA A 260 21.37 20.87 -11.56
CA ALA A 260 21.52 20.89 -10.10
C ALA A 260 20.64 19.85 -9.37
N THR A 261 19.69 19.21 -10.07
CA THR A 261 18.77 18.24 -9.49
C THR A 261 19.35 16.84 -9.62
N ARG A 262 19.42 16.10 -8.51
CA ARG A 262 19.89 14.72 -8.48
C ARG A 262 18.72 13.73 -8.60
N PRO A 263 18.67 12.88 -9.63
CA PRO A 263 17.66 11.84 -9.73
C PRO A 263 17.83 10.77 -8.64
N LEU A 264 16.73 10.39 -7.99
CA LEU A 264 16.59 9.22 -7.13
C LEU A 264 15.81 8.13 -7.85
N VAL A 265 16.12 6.86 -7.59
CA VAL A 265 15.45 5.72 -8.23
C VAL A 265 15.22 4.61 -7.22
N TRP A 266 14.08 3.92 -7.29
CA TRP A 266 13.88 2.70 -6.50
C TRP A 266 14.86 1.62 -6.96
N ASP A 267 15.42 0.86 -6.01
CA ASP A 267 16.56 0.00 -6.27
C ASP A 267 16.22 -1.40 -6.79
N ASP A 268 14.97 -1.84 -6.68
CA ASP A 268 14.53 -3.23 -6.87
C ASP A 268 14.94 -3.80 -8.23
N MET A 269 14.74 -3.02 -9.30
CA MET A 269 15.14 -3.39 -10.65
C MET A 269 16.67 -3.54 -10.83
N LEU A 270 17.48 -2.97 -9.92
CA LEU A 270 18.95 -3.04 -9.95
C LEU A 270 19.51 -4.24 -9.16
N ARG A 271 18.72 -4.85 -8.26
CA ARG A 271 19.19 -5.87 -7.32
C ARG A 271 19.76 -7.11 -8.00
N ALA A 272 19.10 -7.59 -9.06
CA ALA A 272 19.50 -8.80 -9.79
C ALA A 272 20.53 -8.56 -10.90
N ILE A 273 20.83 -7.30 -11.23
CA ILE A 273 21.75 -6.96 -12.32
C ILE A 273 23.21 -7.28 -11.91
N PRO A 274 23.99 -8.00 -12.74
CA PRO A 274 25.41 -8.25 -12.46
C PRO A 274 26.25 -6.98 -12.26
N GLU A 275 27.25 -7.04 -11.37
CA GLU A 275 28.07 -5.88 -10.98
C GLU A 275 28.79 -5.22 -12.18
N ASP A 276 29.32 -6.04 -13.10
CA ASP A 276 30.03 -5.58 -14.30
C ASP A 276 29.10 -4.83 -15.25
N GLN A 277 27.88 -5.33 -15.48
CA GLN A 277 26.89 -4.67 -16.31
C GLN A 277 26.39 -3.36 -15.66
N LEU A 278 26.17 -3.37 -14.35
CA LEU A 278 25.71 -2.20 -13.61
C LEU A 278 26.77 -1.10 -13.61
N ALA A 279 28.03 -1.44 -13.33
CA ALA A 279 29.15 -0.51 -13.35
C ALA A 279 29.40 0.10 -14.75
N ALA A 280 29.33 -0.72 -15.80
CA ALA A 280 29.57 -0.27 -17.17
C ALA A 280 28.41 0.56 -17.77
N SER A 281 27.24 0.58 -17.14
CA SER A 281 26.03 1.21 -17.69
C SER A 281 26.10 2.74 -17.77
N GLY A 282 26.86 3.37 -16.87
CA GLY A 282 26.84 4.81 -16.66
C GLY A 282 25.70 5.32 -15.77
N VAL A 283 24.79 4.44 -15.33
CA VAL A 283 23.72 4.78 -14.37
C VAL A 283 24.28 5.21 -13.01
N PRO A 284 25.33 4.56 -12.45
CA PRO A 284 25.85 4.91 -11.12
C PRO A 284 26.32 6.36 -10.93
N GLN A 285 26.68 7.06 -12.01
CA GLN A 285 27.11 8.45 -11.99
C GLN A 285 25.94 9.45 -12.07
N LEU A 286 24.77 8.97 -12.48
CA LEU A 286 23.62 9.81 -12.79
C LEU A 286 22.60 9.81 -11.64
N VAL A 287 22.35 8.66 -11.02
CA VAL A 287 21.25 8.46 -10.05
C VAL A 287 21.72 8.00 -8.68
N GLU A 288 20.90 8.23 -7.66
CA GLU A 288 21.09 7.68 -6.30
C GLU A 288 19.97 6.65 -6.00
N PRO A 289 20.32 5.36 -5.78
CA PRO A 289 19.34 4.33 -5.43
C PRO A 289 18.71 4.53 -4.05
N VAL A 290 17.41 4.24 -3.97
CA VAL A 290 16.61 4.19 -2.74
C VAL A 290 16.25 2.73 -2.46
N LEU A 291 16.90 2.17 -1.44
CA LEU A 291 16.75 0.78 -1.03
C LEU A 291 15.48 0.61 -0.22
N TRP A 292 14.46 -0.05 -0.78
CA TRP A 292 13.19 -0.24 -0.07
C TRP A 292 13.01 -1.67 0.47
N ASP A 293 12.48 -1.77 1.68
CA ASP A 293 12.06 -3.03 2.29
C ASP A 293 11.12 -2.74 3.47
N TYR A 294 9.93 -3.32 3.41
CA TYR A 294 8.86 -3.06 4.37
C TYR A 294 8.64 -4.22 5.36
N GLY A 295 9.46 -5.28 5.29
CA GLY A 295 9.37 -6.42 6.19
C GLY A 295 9.75 -6.06 7.63
N ALA A 296 8.96 -6.49 8.62
CA ALA A 296 9.26 -6.32 10.04
C ALA A 296 10.52 -7.08 10.50
N ASP A 297 10.95 -8.06 9.71
CA ASP A 297 12.12 -8.92 9.89
C ASP A 297 13.03 -8.89 8.66
N LEU A 298 13.14 -7.73 7.99
CA LEU A 298 14.00 -7.54 6.82
C LEU A 298 15.42 -8.09 7.04
N ASP A 299 15.99 -8.66 5.97
CA ASP A 299 17.35 -9.23 6.00
C ASP A 299 18.42 -8.13 6.07
N VAL A 300 18.80 -7.78 7.30
CA VAL A 300 19.83 -6.78 7.58
C VAL A 300 21.18 -7.13 6.92
N HIS A 301 21.53 -8.41 6.83
CA HIS A 301 22.80 -8.81 6.23
C HIS A 301 22.76 -8.67 4.70
N GLY A 302 21.70 -9.16 4.07
CA GLY A 302 21.47 -9.00 2.64
C GLY A 302 21.46 -7.54 2.20
N LYS A 303 20.81 -6.64 2.95
CA LYS A 303 20.84 -5.19 2.64
C LYS A 303 22.24 -4.59 2.76
N ALA A 304 23.04 -4.99 3.75
CA ALA A 304 24.42 -4.54 3.87
C ALA A 304 25.28 -5.03 2.67
N LEU A 305 25.09 -6.27 2.22
CA LEU A 305 25.76 -6.79 1.01
C LEU A 305 25.32 -6.03 -0.25
N LEU A 306 24.03 -5.66 -0.33
CA LEU A 306 23.50 -4.89 -1.45
C LEU A 306 24.07 -3.46 -1.49
N MET A 307 24.20 -2.80 -0.34
CA MET A 307 24.91 -1.52 -0.24
C MET A 307 26.36 -1.64 -0.72
N GLU A 308 27.07 -2.68 -0.30
CA GLU A 308 28.45 -2.93 -0.73
C GLU A 308 28.55 -3.18 -2.24
N LYS A 309 27.62 -3.94 -2.82
CA LYS A 309 27.49 -4.14 -4.26
C LYS A 309 27.35 -2.79 -4.98
N TYR A 310 26.41 -1.94 -4.56
CA TYR A 310 26.21 -0.64 -5.18
C TYR A 310 27.44 0.25 -5.08
N ARG A 311 28.12 0.23 -3.93
CA ARG A 311 29.39 0.94 -3.74
C ARG A 311 30.44 0.52 -4.75
N LYS A 312 30.65 -0.79 -4.94
CA LYS A 312 31.60 -1.35 -5.92
C LYS A 312 31.26 -0.96 -7.36
N CYS A 313 29.97 -0.86 -7.66
CA CYS A 313 29.49 -0.44 -8.98
C CYS A 313 29.64 1.08 -9.23
N GLY A 314 30.01 1.86 -8.21
CA GLY A 314 30.25 3.31 -8.33
C GLY A 314 29.12 4.19 -7.83
N PHE A 315 28.09 3.65 -7.19
CA PHE A 315 27.08 4.47 -6.50
C PHE A 315 27.68 5.03 -5.20
N LEU A 316 27.88 6.35 -5.15
CA LEU A 316 28.53 7.02 -4.03
C LEU A 316 27.60 7.32 -2.85
N ARG A 317 26.31 7.47 -3.14
CA ARG A 317 25.27 7.84 -2.16
C ARG A 317 24.04 6.97 -2.39
N LEU A 318 23.46 6.52 -1.28
CA LEU A 318 22.28 5.67 -1.25
C LEU A 318 21.24 6.29 -0.30
N TRP A 319 20.01 5.80 -0.41
CA TRP A 319 18.92 6.11 0.49
C TRP A 319 18.27 4.82 0.97
N ALA A 320 17.62 4.87 2.12
CA ALA A 320 16.78 3.79 2.62
C ALA A 320 15.30 4.14 2.46
N ALA A 321 14.44 3.13 2.42
CA ALA A 321 13.01 3.31 2.52
C ALA A 321 12.37 2.23 3.38
N SER A 322 11.75 2.68 4.46
CA SER A 322 10.88 1.90 5.35
C SER A 322 9.42 2.19 5.03
N ALA A 323 8.49 1.66 5.82
CA ALA A 323 7.09 2.04 5.75
C ALA A 323 6.54 2.39 7.13
N PHE A 324 5.57 3.32 7.19
CA PHE A 324 4.76 3.58 8.38
C PHE A 324 3.29 3.19 8.22
N LYS A 325 2.81 2.99 6.98
CA LYS A 325 1.48 2.46 6.65
C LYS A 325 1.46 1.88 5.23
N GLY A 326 0.39 1.16 4.86
CA GLY A 326 0.10 0.84 3.45
C GLY A 326 0.96 -0.26 2.82
N ALA A 327 1.76 -0.98 3.61
CA ALA A 327 2.70 -2.00 3.14
C ALA A 327 2.45 -3.39 3.74
N THR A 328 1.29 -3.59 4.35
CA THR A 328 0.94 -4.80 5.13
C THR A 328 -0.33 -5.49 4.64
N GLY A 329 -1.11 -4.84 3.78
CA GLY A 329 -2.28 -5.43 3.14
C GLY A 329 -2.99 -4.45 2.20
N ALA A 330 -3.43 -4.93 1.04
CA ALA A 330 -4.02 -4.10 -0.01
C ALA A 330 -5.37 -3.46 0.37
N SER A 331 -6.12 -4.05 1.29
CA SER A 331 -7.43 -3.55 1.77
C SER A 331 -7.45 -3.33 3.29
N GLN A 332 -6.28 -3.06 3.87
CA GLN A 332 -6.16 -2.90 5.31
C GLN A 332 -6.67 -1.52 5.76
N ALA A 333 -7.52 -1.50 6.79
CA ALA A 333 -8.09 -0.25 7.32
C ALA A 333 -7.30 0.32 8.51
N LEU A 334 -6.69 -0.54 9.34
CA LEU A 334 -5.98 -0.16 10.56
C LEU A 334 -4.48 -0.46 10.44
N THR A 335 -3.64 0.44 10.96
CA THR A 335 -2.18 0.38 10.77
C THR A 335 -1.48 -0.43 11.87
N PRO A 336 -0.83 -1.57 11.57
CA PRO A 336 -0.14 -2.40 12.55
C PRO A 336 1.18 -1.73 13.00
N ILE A 337 1.11 -0.94 14.07
CA ILE A 337 2.23 -0.14 14.58
C ILE A 337 3.47 -0.99 14.87
N GLU A 338 3.32 -2.14 15.55
CA GLU A 338 4.45 -3.03 15.87
C GLU A 338 5.23 -3.48 14.62
N HIS A 339 4.53 -3.78 13.52
CA HIS A 339 5.16 -4.19 12.26
C HIS A 339 6.09 -3.09 11.73
N HIS A 340 5.57 -1.86 11.64
CA HIS A 340 6.31 -0.72 11.12
C HIS A 340 7.44 -0.28 12.06
N LEU A 341 7.22 -0.31 13.37
CA LEU A 341 8.26 -0.08 14.37
C LEU A 341 9.43 -1.04 14.16
N ARG A 342 9.14 -2.35 14.06
CA ARG A 342 10.16 -3.37 13.85
C ARG A 342 10.92 -3.14 12.55
N ASN A 343 10.22 -2.84 11.45
CA ASN A 343 10.85 -2.51 10.17
C ASN A 343 11.84 -1.33 10.29
N ASN A 344 11.44 -0.23 10.93
CA ASN A 344 12.29 0.95 11.11
C ASN A 344 13.50 0.67 12.02
N VAL A 345 13.34 -0.16 13.07
CA VAL A 345 14.46 -0.60 13.92
C VAL A 345 15.45 -1.47 13.15
N GLN A 346 15.00 -2.32 12.21
CA GLN A 346 15.94 -3.07 11.36
C GLN A 346 16.72 -2.14 10.42
N TRP A 347 16.10 -1.08 9.91
CA TRP A 347 16.80 -0.08 9.09
C TRP A 347 17.89 0.68 9.85
N LEU A 348 17.71 0.94 11.15
CA LEU A 348 18.80 1.45 12.01
C LEU A 348 19.99 0.47 12.05
N ARG A 349 19.71 -0.84 12.12
CA ARG A 349 20.76 -1.87 12.10
C ARG A 349 21.45 -1.99 10.74
N VAL A 350 20.71 -1.81 9.64
CA VAL A 350 21.31 -1.73 8.29
C VAL A 350 22.25 -0.54 8.21
N ALA A 351 21.80 0.64 8.65
CA ALA A 351 22.62 1.84 8.65
C ALA A 351 23.90 1.68 9.49
N ALA A 352 23.81 0.99 10.64
CA ALA A 352 24.97 0.71 11.49
C ALA A 352 26.00 -0.26 10.87
N ARG A 353 25.64 -1.03 9.84
CA ARG A 353 26.57 -1.94 9.14
C ARG A 353 27.26 -1.30 7.93
N GLY A 354 26.69 -0.23 7.38
CA GLY A 354 27.25 0.48 6.24
C GLY A 354 28.35 1.47 6.64
N PRO A 355 29.15 1.96 5.68
CA PRO A 355 30.03 3.11 5.91
C PRO A 355 29.21 4.31 6.40
N ALA A 356 29.76 5.04 7.37
CA ALA A 356 29.21 6.33 7.77
C ALA A 356 29.09 7.24 6.53
N ASP A 357 28.02 8.04 6.47
CA ASP A 357 27.68 8.96 5.37
C ASP A 357 27.27 8.33 4.03
N MET A 358 27.23 7.01 3.88
CA MET A 358 26.77 6.40 2.63
C MET A 358 25.26 6.59 2.41
N LEU A 359 24.46 6.35 3.46
CA LEU A 359 23.03 6.60 3.46
C LEU A 359 22.75 8.08 3.75
N GLN A 360 22.19 8.79 2.77
CA GLN A 360 21.85 10.21 2.93
C GLN A 360 20.62 10.41 3.81
N GLY A 361 19.71 9.45 3.77
CA GLY A 361 18.47 9.51 4.54
C GLY A 361 17.62 8.26 4.39
N ILE A 362 16.46 8.33 5.02
CA ILE A 362 15.42 7.31 4.98
C ILE A 362 14.08 7.93 4.62
N VAL A 363 13.36 7.28 3.71
CA VAL A 363 11.97 7.58 3.35
C VAL A 363 11.06 6.67 4.16
N LEU A 364 10.18 7.23 4.97
CA LEU A 364 9.10 6.49 5.61
C LEU A 364 7.91 6.47 4.66
N THR A 365 7.74 5.37 3.94
CA THR A 365 6.69 5.23 2.92
C THR A 365 5.31 5.11 3.56
N GLY A 366 4.34 5.81 2.99
CA GLY A 366 2.94 5.82 3.42
C GLY A 366 1.99 5.58 2.26
N TRP A 367 2.07 4.40 1.65
CA TRP A 367 1.27 4.03 0.47
C TRP A 367 -0.23 4.13 0.73
N GLN A 368 -0.98 4.53 -0.30
CA GLN A 368 -2.42 4.74 -0.22
C GLN A 368 -3.21 3.65 -0.92
N ARG A 369 -2.55 2.93 -1.84
CA ARG A 369 -3.00 1.71 -2.54
C ARG A 369 -1.79 1.04 -3.22
N TYR A 370 -1.92 -0.21 -3.65
CA TYR A 370 -0.80 -1.00 -4.20
C TYR A 370 -0.53 -0.71 -5.69
N ASP A 371 -1.60 -0.46 -6.43
CA ASP A 371 -1.58 0.02 -7.81
C ASP A 371 -2.79 0.93 -8.05
N HIS A 372 -2.88 1.54 -9.23
CA HIS A 372 -3.93 2.51 -9.54
C HIS A 372 -5.36 1.95 -9.57
N PHE A 373 -5.51 0.63 -9.72
CA PHE A 373 -6.79 -0.07 -9.77
C PHE A 373 -7.20 -0.70 -8.44
N SER A 374 -6.25 -0.88 -7.53
CA SER A 374 -6.52 -1.42 -6.19
C SER A 374 -7.29 -0.42 -5.31
N VAL A 375 -8.03 -0.96 -4.35
CA VAL A 375 -8.77 -0.17 -3.35
C VAL A 375 -7.82 0.56 -2.40
N LEU A 376 -8.34 1.57 -1.70
CA LEU A 376 -7.61 2.23 -0.61
C LEU A 376 -7.22 1.24 0.51
N CYS A 377 -5.96 1.33 0.94
CA CYS A 377 -5.49 0.79 2.21
C CYS A 377 -5.54 1.87 3.31
N GLU A 378 -4.68 1.79 4.33
CA GLU A 378 -4.79 2.64 5.51
C GLU A 378 -4.73 4.14 5.16
N LEU A 379 -5.70 4.90 5.66
CA LEU A 379 -5.75 6.34 5.46
C LEU A 379 -4.65 7.05 6.27
N LEU A 380 -4.13 8.17 5.76
CA LEU A 380 -3.09 8.94 6.43
C LEU A 380 -3.39 9.28 7.90
N PRO A 381 -4.58 9.80 8.29
CA PRO A 381 -4.92 10.04 9.70
C PRO A 381 -4.79 8.80 10.59
N VAL A 382 -5.15 7.62 10.07
CA VAL A 382 -5.09 6.35 10.80
C VAL A 382 -3.64 5.91 11.01
N GLY A 383 -2.75 6.23 10.07
CA GLY A 383 -1.32 5.91 10.14
C GLY A 383 -0.47 6.88 10.98
N ILE A 384 -1.01 8.00 11.48
CA ILE A 384 -0.23 9.01 12.22
C ILE A 384 0.46 8.45 13.48
N PRO A 385 -0.20 7.62 14.33
CA PRO A 385 0.49 7.03 15.47
C PRO A 385 1.68 6.16 15.07
N SER A 386 1.52 5.36 14.00
CA SER A 386 2.61 4.55 13.44
C SER A 386 3.77 5.43 12.94
N LEU A 387 3.46 6.52 12.23
CA LEU A 387 4.46 7.50 11.77
C LEU A 387 5.23 8.11 12.94
N ALA A 388 4.54 8.53 14.00
CA ALA A 388 5.15 9.12 15.18
C ALA A 388 6.11 8.14 15.88
N VAL A 389 5.68 6.89 16.05
CA VAL A 389 6.52 5.81 16.58
C VAL A 389 7.76 5.60 15.71
N CYS A 390 7.59 5.50 14.39
CA CYS A 390 8.70 5.26 13.47
C CYS A 390 9.71 6.41 13.44
N LEU A 391 9.24 7.67 13.32
CA LEU A 391 10.13 8.84 13.30
C LEU A 391 10.90 9.00 14.61
N GLN A 392 10.21 8.90 15.76
CA GLN A 392 10.87 9.02 17.07
C GLN A 392 11.86 7.87 17.32
N SER A 393 11.54 6.66 16.85
CA SER A 393 12.48 5.53 16.90
C SER A 393 13.74 5.80 16.08
N LEU A 394 13.60 6.33 14.86
CA LEU A 394 14.73 6.66 14.00
C LEU A 394 15.57 7.82 14.56
N LEU A 395 14.93 8.78 15.24
CA LEU A 395 15.59 9.94 15.84
C LEU A 395 16.43 9.55 17.06
N HIS A 396 15.91 8.64 17.89
CA HIS A 396 16.50 8.25 19.16
C HIS A 396 17.23 6.89 19.13
N GLY A 397 17.30 6.24 17.97
CA GLY A 397 18.02 4.97 17.81
C GLY A 397 17.28 3.74 18.36
N GLY A 398 15.99 3.87 18.71
CA GLY A 398 15.16 2.82 19.28
C GLY A 398 13.87 3.38 19.91
N PHE A 399 13.02 2.49 20.43
CA PHE A 399 11.72 2.87 21.00
C PHE A 399 11.62 2.43 22.46
N ALA A 400 12.34 3.15 23.32
CA ALA A 400 12.31 2.96 24.77
C ALA A 400 11.12 3.71 25.41
N GLU A 401 10.90 3.50 26.71
CA GLU A 401 9.76 4.09 27.45
C GLU A 401 9.76 5.63 27.42
N ASP A 402 10.91 6.29 27.46
CA ASP A 402 10.98 7.75 27.35
C ASP A 402 10.60 8.25 25.95
N VAL A 403 10.93 7.49 24.91
CA VAL A 403 10.52 7.75 23.52
C VAL A 403 9.01 7.53 23.37
N LYS A 404 8.47 6.47 23.96
CA LYS A 404 7.02 6.21 24.02
C LYS A 404 6.28 7.39 24.66
N ALA A 405 6.74 7.86 25.82
CA ALA A 405 6.14 9.00 26.52
C ALA A 405 6.18 10.30 25.69
N ARG A 406 7.22 10.52 24.88
CA ARG A 406 7.27 11.65 23.93
C ARG A 406 6.20 11.51 22.85
N VAL A 407 6.05 10.33 22.26
CA VAL A 407 5.01 10.08 21.25
C VAL A 407 3.62 10.32 21.83
N GLU A 408 3.34 9.79 23.02
CA GLU A 408 2.08 10.01 23.74
C GLU A 408 1.80 11.50 23.92
N ASN A 409 2.80 12.28 24.32
CA ASN A 409 2.67 13.73 24.47
C ASN A 409 2.43 14.45 23.13
N PHE A 410 3.16 14.11 22.07
CA PHE A 410 2.95 14.71 20.74
C PHE A 410 1.56 14.42 20.18
N LEU A 411 1.05 13.21 20.42
CA LEU A 411 -0.25 12.78 19.92
C LEU A 411 -1.41 13.12 20.85
N GLY A 412 -1.14 13.54 22.09
CA GLY A 412 -2.14 13.73 23.14
C GLY A 412 -2.87 12.43 23.50
N ILE A 413 -2.21 11.28 23.40
CA ILE A 413 -2.76 9.96 23.72
C ILE A 413 -2.28 9.55 25.12
N SER A 414 -3.17 8.99 25.94
CA SER A 414 -2.83 8.62 27.33
C SER A 414 -2.14 7.26 27.48
N ASN A 415 -2.41 6.32 26.58
CA ASN A 415 -1.69 5.05 26.52
C ASN A 415 -1.54 4.59 25.07
N LEU A 416 -0.30 4.61 24.56
CA LEU A 416 0.01 4.09 23.25
C LEU A 416 0.29 2.58 23.32
N GLU A 417 -0.62 1.80 22.75
CA GLU A 417 -0.42 0.37 22.51
C GLU A 417 0.13 0.14 21.11
N THR A 418 1.29 -0.50 21.00
CA THR A 418 1.90 -0.83 19.69
C THR A 418 1.42 -2.16 19.14
N THR A 419 0.97 -3.07 20.01
CA THR A 419 0.60 -4.45 19.67
C THR A 419 -0.89 -4.65 19.43
N ASP A 420 -1.72 -3.75 19.95
CA ASP A 420 -3.18 -3.84 19.87
C ASP A 420 -3.79 -2.53 19.38
N PHE A 421 -4.86 -2.64 18.60
CA PHE A 421 -5.61 -1.50 18.07
C PHE A 421 -6.58 -0.87 19.07
N THR A 422 -6.54 -1.30 20.34
CA THR A 422 -7.53 -1.00 21.39
C THR A 422 -7.08 0.07 22.39
N GLY A 423 -6.06 0.87 22.07
CA GLY A 423 -5.57 1.94 22.95
C GLY A 423 -6.70 2.88 23.41
N GLU A 424 -6.73 3.22 24.69
CA GLU A 424 -7.73 4.11 25.28
C GLU A 424 -7.38 5.58 25.03
N GLY A 425 -8.34 6.33 24.46
CA GLY A 425 -8.29 7.79 24.31
C GLY A 425 -8.19 8.25 22.85
N ALA A 426 -9.15 9.06 22.42
CA ALA A 426 -9.00 9.84 21.19
C ALA A 426 -7.91 10.89 21.44
N GLY A 427 -6.74 10.73 20.81
CA GLY A 427 -5.65 11.70 20.91
C GLY A 427 -6.07 13.11 20.43
N SER A 428 -5.16 14.07 20.50
CA SER A 428 -5.41 15.45 20.06
C SER A 428 -4.71 15.83 18.75
N PHE A 429 -4.10 14.87 18.06
CA PHE A 429 -3.44 15.11 16.77
C PHE A 429 -4.46 15.31 15.63
N PRO A 430 -4.10 16.01 14.54
CA PRO A 430 -4.97 16.18 13.38
C PRO A 430 -5.46 14.84 12.82
N GLY A 431 -6.78 14.64 12.80
CA GLY A 431 -7.41 13.41 12.32
C GLY A 431 -7.52 12.27 13.35
N SER A 432 -7.30 12.54 14.64
CA SER A 432 -7.49 11.55 15.71
C SER A 432 -8.93 11.04 15.84
N ASP A 433 -9.92 11.86 15.49
CA ASP A 433 -11.33 11.47 15.43
C ASP A 433 -11.60 10.47 14.30
N ILE A 434 -10.94 10.62 13.15
CA ILE A 434 -10.99 9.63 12.06
C ILE A 434 -10.42 8.30 12.53
N LEU A 435 -9.26 8.29 13.20
CA LEU A 435 -8.70 7.07 13.79
C LEU A 435 -9.71 6.40 14.72
N ALA A 436 -10.30 7.15 15.65
CA ALA A 436 -11.26 6.61 16.61
C ALA A 436 -12.50 5.99 15.93
N LEU A 437 -13.06 6.69 14.93
CA LEU A 437 -14.23 6.24 14.19
C LEU A 437 -13.93 5.02 13.30
N VAL A 438 -12.78 5.00 12.62
CA VAL A 438 -12.34 3.86 11.80
C VAL A 438 -12.08 2.63 12.68
N THR A 439 -11.44 2.80 13.84
CA THR A 439 -11.25 1.73 14.83
C THR A 439 -12.59 1.21 15.33
N HIS A 440 -13.54 2.09 15.64
CA HIS A 440 -14.88 1.70 16.08
C HIS A 440 -15.61 0.87 15.00
N VAL A 441 -15.62 1.33 13.76
CA VAL A 441 -16.19 0.59 12.63
C VAL A 441 -15.55 -0.79 12.49
N SER A 442 -14.21 -0.82 12.46
CA SER A 442 -13.43 -2.02 12.13
C SER A 442 -13.47 -3.09 13.22
N LEU A 443 -13.37 -2.71 14.49
CA LEU A 443 -13.25 -3.66 15.60
C LEU A 443 -14.58 -4.01 16.28
N HIS A 444 -15.54 -3.07 16.33
CA HIS A 444 -16.76 -3.26 17.12
C HIS A 444 -18.03 -3.34 16.27
N LEU A 445 -18.24 -2.43 15.31
CA LEU A 445 -19.51 -2.40 14.58
C LEU A 445 -19.64 -3.55 13.57
N ARG A 446 -18.58 -3.83 12.79
CA ARG A 446 -18.56 -4.98 11.87
C ARG A 446 -18.78 -6.30 12.60
N SER A 447 -18.02 -6.53 13.66
CA SER A 447 -18.13 -7.75 14.48
C SER A 447 -19.50 -7.88 15.16
N SER A 448 -20.16 -6.77 15.50
CA SER A 448 -21.54 -6.78 16.01
C SER A 448 -22.57 -7.20 14.95
N VAL A 449 -22.36 -6.84 13.68
CA VAL A 449 -23.22 -7.30 12.57
C VAL A 449 -23.02 -8.79 12.33
N ASP A 450 -21.78 -9.27 12.31
CA ASP A 450 -21.49 -10.70 12.17
C ASP A 450 -22.05 -11.49 13.36
N ALA A 451 -21.90 -10.99 14.58
CA ALA A 451 -22.48 -11.61 15.76
C ALA A 451 -24.01 -11.73 15.65
N LEU A 452 -24.70 -10.68 15.20
CA LEU A 452 -26.15 -10.72 15.01
C LEU A 452 -26.56 -11.68 13.87
N LEU A 453 -25.86 -11.68 12.75
CA LEU A 453 -26.28 -12.44 11.57
C LEU A 453 -25.87 -13.91 11.61
N GLU A 454 -24.75 -14.22 12.25
CA GLU A 454 -24.10 -15.54 12.17
C GLU A 454 -24.04 -16.27 13.51
N ARG A 455 -24.22 -15.57 14.64
CA ARG A 455 -24.07 -16.15 15.98
C ARG A 455 -25.31 -16.01 16.86
N ASP A 456 -26.18 -15.05 16.57
CA ASP A 456 -27.43 -14.91 17.31
C ASP A 456 -28.34 -16.12 17.06
N ARG A 457 -28.76 -16.77 18.15
CA ARG A 457 -29.56 -18.01 18.08
C ARG A 457 -30.92 -17.81 17.42
N TYR A 458 -31.52 -16.63 17.54
CA TYR A 458 -32.83 -16.35 16.99
C TYR A 458 -32.73 -16.12 15.48
N VAL A 459 -31.71 -15.36 15.05
CA VAL A 459 -31.44 -15.16 13.61
C VAL A 459 -31.04 -16.49 12.96
N THR A 460 -30.07 -17.20 13.52
CA THR A 460 -29.56 -18.43 12.90
C THR A 460 -30.56 -19.59 12.96
N GLY A 461 -31.28 -19.75 14.07
CA GLY A 461 -32.21 -20.87 14.30
C GLY A 461 -33.63 -20.63 13.76
N TRP A 462 -34.18 -19.43 13.95
CA TRP A 462 -35.59 -19.12 13.66
C TRP A 462 -35.79 -18.13 12.51
N PHE A 463 -34.73 -17.51 12.00
CA PHE A 463 -34.79 -16.64 10.83
C PHE A 463 -33.58 -16.79 9.90
N GLY A 464 -33.08 -18.02 9.78
CA GLY A 464 -31.94 -18.34 8.93
C GLY A 464 -32.27 -18.26 7.43
N PRO A 465 -31.32 -18.60 6.55
CA PRO A 465 -31.50 -18.51 5.09
C PRO A 465 -32.72 -19.27 4.56
N TYR A 466 -33.06 -20.43 5.15
CA TYR A 466 -34.25 -21.22 4.80
C TYR A 466 -35.55 -20.45 5.02
N HIS A 467 -35.67 -19.79 6.17
CA HIS A 467 -36.83 -19.02 6.62
C HIS A 467 -36.99 -17.73 5.82
N ARG A 468 -35.90 -16.96 5.69
CA ARG A 468 -35.86 -15.71 4.92
C ARG A 468 -36.30 -15.92 3.47
N ARG A 469 -35.78 -16.94 2.79
CA ARG A 469 -36.16 -17.27 1.39
C ARG A 469 -37.65 -17.55 1.23
N ARG A 470 -38.28 -18.15 2.24
CA ARG A 470 -39.71 -18.52 2.22
C ARG A 470 -40.61 -17.46 2.87
N LYS A 471 -40.03 -16.37 3.36
CA LYS A 471 -40.73 -15.32 4.12
C LYS A 471 -41.51 -15.90 5.31
N LEU A 472 -40.90 -16.86 6.00
CA LEU A 472 -41.48 -17.52 7.17
C LEU A 472 -40.78 -17.02 8.43
N ILE A 473 -41.56 -16.65 9.43
CA ILE A 473 -41.03 -16.41 10.78
C ILE A 473 -42.12 -16.66 11.82
N HIS A 474 -41.74 -17.21 12.97
CA HIS A 474 -42.63 -17.27 14.11
C HIS A 474 -42.81 -15.85 14.69
N PRO A 475 -44.04 -15.31 14.86
CA PRO A 475 -44.25 -13.91 15.25
C PRO A 475 -43.53 -13.48 16.53
N VAL A 476 -43.45 -14.35 17.54
CA VAL A 476 -42.70 -14.08 18.79
C VAL A 476 -41.21 -13.81 18.53
N MET A 477 -40.61 -14.46 17.53
CA MET A 477 -39.19 -14.30 17.23
C MET A 477 -38.86 -12.92 16.64
N VAL A 478 -39.84 -12.23 16.05
CA VAL A 478 -39.69 -10.84 15.62
C VAL A 478 -39.30 -9.94 16.80
N GLN A 479 -39.89 -10.18 17.99
CA GLN A 479 -39.61 -9.39 19.20
C GLN A 479 -38.18 -9.58 19.73
N HIS A 480 -37.53 -10.70 19.39
CA HIS A 480 -36.14 -10.97 19.76
C HIS A 480 -35.14 -10.45 18.72
N ILE A 481 -35.50 -10.47 17.43
CA ILE A 481 -34.57 -10.11 16.34
C ILE A 481 -34.64 -8.62 16.01
N GLN A 482 -35.84 -8.04 15.95
CA GLN A 482 -36.04 -6.68 15.45
C GLN A 482 -35.38 -5.60 16.33
N PRO A 483 -35.54 -5.60 17.67
CA PRO A 483 -34.99 -4.51 18.49
C PRO A 483 -33.46 -4.45 18.46
N PRO A 484 -32.71 -5.57 18.62
CA PRO A 484 -31.25 -5.55 18.46
C PRO A 484 -30.79 -5.11 17.08
N ALA A 485 -31.48 -5.54 16.02
CA ALA A 485 -31.15 -5.16 14.64
C ALA A 485 -31.38 -3.66 14.40
N LEU A 486 -32.49 -3.09 14.87
CA LEU A 486 -32.77 -1.65 14.77
C LEU A 486 -31.81 -0.81 15.61
N SER A 487 -31.49 -1.26 16.83
CA SER A 487 -30.52 -0.61 17.71
C SER A 487 -29.11 -0.60 17.07
N LEU A 488 -28.70 -1.73 16.49
CA LEU A 488 -27.44 -1.80 15.76
C LEU A 488 -27.46 -0.87 14.53
N LEU A 489 -28.55 -0.84 13.77
CA LEU A 489 -28.67 0.05 12.60
C LEU A 489 -28.57 1.52 13.01
N ALA A 490 -29.25 1.93 14.09
CA ALA A 490 -29.17 3.30 14.60
C ALA A 490 -27.74 3.70 15.00
N ARG A 491 -27.01 2.81 15.70
CA ARG A 491 -25.60 3.04 16.05
C ARG A 491 -24.72 3.19 14.82
N TRP A 492 -24.89 2.33 13.81
CA TRP A 492 -24.17 2.47 12.55
C TRP A 492 -24.48 3.81 11.88
N SER A 493 -25.76 4.21 11.79
CA SER A 493 -26.13 5.48 11.17
C SER A 493 -25.45 6.68 11.83
N THR A 494 -25.39 6.73 13.16
CA THR A 494 -24.67 7.79 13.89
C THR A 494 -23.18 7.80 13.56
N VAL A 495 -22.50 6.66 13.70
CA VAL A 495 -21.04 6.57 13.49
C VAL A 495 -20.66 6.85 12.05
N VAL A 496 -21.45 6.39 11.08
CA VAL A 496 -21.19 6.63 9.66
C VAL A 496 -21.37 8.09 9.30
N GLN A 497 -22.38 8.77 9.85
CA GLN A 497 -22.57 10.21 9.63
C GLN A 497 -21.40 11.02 10.19
N GLU A 498 -20.93 10.70 11.39
CA GLU A 498 -19.77 11.34 12.02
C GLU A 498 -18.49 11.07 11.22
N LEU A 499 -18.29 9.81 10.78
CA LEU A 499 -17.13 9.41 10.01
C LEU A 499 -17.09 10.06 8.63
N GLU A 500 -18.22 10.11 7.92
CA GLU A 500 -18.31 10.78 6.63
C GLU A 500 -17.99 12.28 6.78
N ALA A 501 -18.52 12.93 7.82
CA ALA A 501 -18.20 14.33 8.10
C ALA A 501 -16.71 14.53 8.40
N ALA A 502 -16.11 13.66 9.21
CA ALA A 502 -14.69 13.71 9.56
C ALA A 502 -13.80 13.48 8.32
N LEU A 503 -14.08 12.44 7.53
CA LEU A 503 -13.36 12.14 6.29
C LEU A 503 -13.46 13.29 5.28
N ARG A 504 -14.62 13.93 5.14
CA ARG A 504 -14.80 15.09 4.23
C ARG A 504 -13.97 16.32 4.63
N ARG A 505 -13.54 16.44 5.89
CA ARG A 505 -12.60 17.51 6.29
C ARG A 505 -11.20 17.28 5.71
N VAL A 506 -10.82 16.02 5.54
CA VAL A 506 -9.47 15.62 5.12
C VAL A 506 -9.39 15.29 3.64
N PHE A 507 -10.39 14.62 3.07
CA PHE A 507 -10.34 14.05 1.73
C PHE A 507 -11.43 14.61 0.80
N TYR A 508 -11.24 14.39 -0.50
CA TYR A 508 -12.22 14.73 -1.55
C TYR A 508 -13.36 13.69 -1.62
N PRO A 509 -14.53 14.06 -2.19
CA PRO A 509 -15.73 13.23 -2.12
C PRO A 509 -15.59 11.80 -2.67
N ASP A 510 -14.81 11.59 -3.72
CA ASP A 510 -14.51 10.30 -4.33
C ASP A 510 -13.76 9.35 -3.39
N ALA A 511 -12.71 9.85 -2.72
CA ALA A 511 -11.98 9.07 -1.71
C ALA A 511 -12.88 8.69 -0.51
N VAL A 512 -13.76 9.60 -0.08
CA VAL A 512 -14.72 9.33 1.00
C VAL A 512 -15.74 8.28 0.58
N GLU A 513 -16.27 8.39 -0.64
CA GLU A 513 -17.21 7.43 -1.20
C GLU A 513 -16.60 6.04 -1.31
N GLU A 514 -15.42 5.91 -1.93
CA GLU A 514 -14.70 4.65 -2.08
C GLU A 514 -14.47 3.98 -0.71
N TRP A 515 -13.94 4.74 0.25
CA TRP A 515 -13.64 4.17 1.56
C TRP A 515 -14.91 3.67 2.26
N LEU A 516 -16.01 4.42 2.24
CA LEU A 516 -17.29 4.01 2.83
C LEU A 516 -17.91 2.82 2.09
N GLU A 517 -17.78 2.76 0.76
CA GLU A 517 -18.27 1.65 -0.05
C GLU A 517 -17.57 0.35 0.30
N GLU A 518 -16.26 0.35 0.46
CA GLU A 518 -15.50 -0.85 0.83
C GLU A 518 -15.69 -1.21 2.30
N ASN A 519 -15.70 -0.20 3.19
CA ASN A 519 -15.53 -0.45 4.62
C ASN A 519 -16.83 -0.43 5.45
N VAL A 520 -17.90 0.16 4.95
CA VAL A 520 -19.14 0.38 5.70
C VAL A 520 -20.32 -0.31 5.02
N ARG A 521 -20.45 -0.13 3.71
CA ARG A 521 -21.60 -0.59 2.93
C ARG A 521 -21.88 -2.10 3.03
N PRO A 522 -20.89 -3.02 3.04
CA PRO A 522 -21.18 -4.46 3.09
C PRO A 522 -21.92 -4.86 4.37
N SER A 523 -21.49 -4.34 5.53
CA SER A 523 -22.14 -4.61 6.81
C SER A 523 -23.52 -3.97 6.90
N LEU A 524 -23.65 -2.72 6.46
CA LEU A 524 -24.94 -2.01 6.45
C LEU A 524 -25.97 -2.70 5.56
N GLN A 525 -25.59 -3.11 4.35
CA GLN A 525 -26.49 -3.81 3.43
C GLN A 525 -26.99 -5.13 4.01
N ARG A 526 -26.11 -5.91 4.64
CA ARG A 526 -26.51 -7.17 5.30
C ARG A 526 -27.51 -6.93 6.43
N LEU A 527 -27.29 -5.89 7.24
CA LEU A 527 -28.19 -5.52 8.33
C LEU A 527 -29.54 -5.01 7.82
N GLN A 528 -29.54 -4.16 6.80
CA GLN A 528 -30.75 -3.66 6.14
C GLN A 528 -31.54 -4.79 5.49
N ALA A 529 -30.86 -5.74 4.83
CA ALA A 529 -31.48 -6.92 4.23
C ALA A 529 -32.16 -7.81 5.29
N LEU A 530 -31.53 -8.03 6.45
CA LEU A 530 -32.17 -8.74 7.56
C LEU A 530 -33.48 -8.05 7.98
N LEU A 531 -33.45 -6.73 8.19
CA LEU A 531 -34.61 -5.96 8.60
C LEU A 531 -35.71 -5.96 7.55
N GLN A 532 -35.35 -5.89 6.26
CA GLN A 532 -36.29 -5.96 5.15
C GLN A 532 -36.96 -7.34 5.10
N ASP A 533 -36.19 -8.42 5.11
CA ASP A 533 -36.72 -9.78 5.12
C ASP A 533 -37.65 -10.00 6.32
N LEU A 534 -37.27 -9.48 7.49
CA LEU A 534 -38.06 -9.60 8.72
C LEU A 534 -39.41 -8.91 8.59
N ARG A 535 -39.45 -7.71 7.99
CA ARG A 535 -40.70 -6.98 7.72
C ARG A 535 -41.58 -7.75 6.74
N GLU A 536 -41.00 -8.26 5.66
CA GLU A 536 -41.74 -9.03 4.66
C GLU A 536 -42.34 -10.31 5.26
N ALA A 537 -41.54 -11.07 6.02
CA ALA A 537 -41.99 -12.29 6.68
C ALA A 537 -43.04 -12.03 7.76
N ALA A 538 -42.93 -10.94 8.52
CA ALA A 538 -43.92 -10.57 9.52
C ALA A 538 -45.25 -10.08 8.90
N SER A 539 -45.20 -9.53 7.68
CA SER A 539 -46.38 -9.06 6.94
C SER A 539 -47.11 -10.18 6.19
N ALA A 540 -46.44 -11.30 5.92
CA ALA A 540 -47.03 -12.46 5.25
C ALA A 540 -48.02 -13.14 6.20
N SER A 541 -49.32 -13.06 5.88
CA SER A 541 -50.35 -13.80 6.62
C SER A 541 -50.06 -15.31 6.51
N PRO A 542 -50.23 -16.10 7.58
CA PRO A 542 -50.04 -17.54 7.52
C PRO A 542 -51.06 -18.14 6.55
N SER A 543 -50.61 -18.45 5.34
CA SER A 543 -51.41 -19.17 4.35
C SER A 543 -51.68 -20.59 4.88
N PRO A 544 -52.95 -21.05 4.92
CA PRO A 544 -53.29 -22.40 5.38
C PRO A 544 -52.80 -23.53 4.44
N GLN A 545 -52.07 -23.21 3.37
CA GLN A 545 -51.53 -24.22 2.44
C GLN A 545 -50.10 -24.68 2.75
N ALA A 546 -49.47 -24.21 3.82
CA ALA A 546 -48.15 -24.70 4.26
C ALA A 546 -48.22 -26.03 5.04
N GLY A 547 -49.28 -26.82 4.87
CA GLY A 547 -49.45 -28.18 5.38
C GLY A 547 -49.00 -29.26 4.39
N ARG A 548 -47.85 -29.08 3.74
CA ARG A 548 -47.14 -30.20 3.10
C ARG A 548 -45.71 -30.21 3.61
N ASP A 549 -45.53 -31.09 4.60
CA ASP A 549 -44.28 -31.62 5.12
C ASP A 549 -43.26 -31.94 4.02
N PRO A 550 -41.98 -31.95 4.42
CA PRO A 550 -41.29 -33.23 4.50
C PRO A 550 -41.10 -33.73 5.94
#